data_AF-A0A0S4X427-F1
#
_entry.id   AF-A0A0S4X427-F1
#
_cell.length_a   1.000
_cell.length_b   1.000
_cell.length_c   1.000
_cell.angle_alpha   90.00
_cell.angle_beta   90.00
_cell.angle_gamma   90.00
#
_symmetry.space_group_name_H-M   'P 1'
#
loop_
_entity.id
_entity.type
_entity.pdbx_description
1 polymer ?
#
loop_
_entity_poly.entity_id
_entity_poly.type
_entity_poly.pdbx_seq_one_letter_code
_entity_poly.pdbx_strand_id
1 'polypeptide(L)'
;MKRLQSKNSKKYAFVAASMAMMAALFAHSPIALAADTVQVPAGYHTANPTRKDAWNATWNAAYNTCRAQYKGIKSVNLLTYQVSDPIGPSLRIFTATWECRKTS
;
A
#
# COMPACT_ATOMS: atom_id res chain seq x y z
N MET A 1 58.33 -1.32 -22.62
CA MET A 1 57.57 -2.59 -22.75
C MET A 1 57.62 -3.27 -21.38
N LYS A 2 56.59 -3.74 -20.69
CA LYS A 2 55.23 -4.23 -21.01
C LYS A 2 54.24 -3.75 -19.94
N ARG A 3 53.03 -3.39 -20.36
CA ARG A 3 51.87 -3.07 -19.52
C ARG A 3 51.34 -4.35 -18.87
N LEU A 4 51.11 -4.32 -17.57
CA LEU A 4 50.34 -5.36 -16.88
C LEU A 4 48.87 -5.22 -17.26
N GLN A 5 48.37 -6.22 -17.97
CA GLN A 5 47.01 -6.32 -18.48
C GLN A 5 46.01 -6.47 -17.34
N SER A 6 45.06 -5.54 -17.30
CA SER A 6 43.80 -5.68 -16.57
C SER A 6 43.01 -6.86 -17.17
N LYS A 7 42.77 -7.89 -16.36
CA LYS A 7 41.86 -9.00 -16.69
C LYS A 7 40.43 -8.46 -16.60
N ASN A 8 39.91 -8.11 -17.77
CA ASN A 8 38.51 -7.82 -18.05
C ASN A 8 37.64 -9.05 -17.76
N SER A 9 37.06 -9.13 -16.57
CA SER A 9 35.95 -10.04 -16.25
C SER A 9 34.66 -9.49 -16.87
N LYS A 10 34.45 -9.81 -18.15
CA LYS A 10 33.14 -9.72 -18.78
C LYS A 10 32.21 -10.76 -18.16
N LYS A 11 31.10 -10.30 -17.58
CA LYS A 11 29.75 -10.91 -17.60
C LYS A 11 28.93 -10.17 -16.57
N TYR A 12 27.99 -9.35 -17.03
CA TYR A 12 26.65 -9.02 -16.51
C TYR A 12 26.16 -7.79 -17.30
N ALA A 13 26.10 -7.93 -18.62
CA ALA A 13 25.16 -7.15 -19.42
C ALA A 13 23.81 -7.87 -19.34
N PHE A 14 22.70 -7.14 -19.50
CA PHE A 14 21.30 -7.55 -19.26
C PHE A 14 20.97 -7.56 -17.76
N VAL A 15 20.24 -6.60 -17.20
CA VAL A 15 18.87 -6.21 -17.54
C VAL A 15 18.67 -4.70 -17.31
N ALA A 16 18.75 -3.91 -18.37
CA ALA A 16 18.21 -2.56 -18.41
C ALA A 16 16.96 -2.61 -19.31
N ALA A 17 15.83 -3.03 -18.74
CA ALA A 17 14.53 -3.00 -19.42
C ALA A 17 13.40 -3.24 -18.41
N SER A 18 12.91 -2.18 -17.77
CA SER A 18 11.51 -2.08 -17.26
C SER A 18 11.27 -0.80 -16.46
N MET A 19 11.78 0.34 -16.92
CA MET A 19 11.36 1.66 -16.41
C MET A 19 10.69 2.46 -17.52
N ALA A 20 9.68 1.87 -18.15
CA ALA A 20 8.86 2.55 -19.15
C ALA A 20 7.49 1.88 -19.26
N MET A 21 6.67 1.97 -18.20
CA MET A 21 5.21 1.72 -18.27
C MET A 21 4.53 2.16 -16.96
N MET A 22 4.60 3.45 -16.64
CA MET A 22 3.69 4.08 -15.66
C MET A 22 3.23 5.44 -16.20
N ALA A 23 2.88 5.49 -17.48
CA ALA A 23 2.37 6.70 -18.14
C ALA A 23 1.11 6.37 -18.94
N ALA A 24 0.10 5.79 -18.29
CA ALA A 24 -1.28 5.77 -18.76
C ALA A 24 -2.17 5.39 -17.58
N LEU A 25 -3.31 6.07 -17.43
CA LEU A 25 -4.35 5.95 -16.38
C LEU A 25 -4.30 7.00 -15.24
N PHE A 26 -4.02 8.27 -15.56
CA PHE A 26 -4.50 9.40 -14.73
C PHE A 26 -5.15 10.46 -15.61
N ALA A 27 -6.06 10.07 -16.51
CA ALA A 27 -6.75 11.04 -17.37
C ALA A 27 -8.24 11.26 -17.02
N HIS A 28 -8.85 10.46 -16.16
CA HIS A 28 -10.22 10.69 -15.66
C HIS A 28 -10.40 10.11 -14.26
N SER A 29 -9.55 10.51 -13.31
CA SER A 29 -9.86 10.26 -11.91
C SER A 29 -10.89 11.32 -11.51
N PRO A 30 -12.15 10.99 -11.16
CA PRO A 30 -12.97 11.96 -10.46
C PRO A 30 -12.13 12.47 -9.30
N ILE A 31 -11.95 13.79 -9.20
CA ILE A 31 -11.21 14.40 -8.11
C ILE A 31 -11.94 13.96 -6.85
N ALA A 32 -11.40 12.92 -6.21
CA ALA A 32 -11.98 12.39 -5.01
C ALA A 32 -11.76 13.46 -3.95
N LEU A 33 -12.82 14.17 -3.60
CA LEU A 33 -12.79 15.11 -2.50
C LEU A 33 -12.52 14.26 -1.26
N ALA A 34 -11.29 14.35 -0.76
CA ALA A 34 -10.89 13.79 0.52
C ALA A 34 -11.77 14.46 1.57
N ALA A 35 -12.67 13.67 2.19
CA ALA A 35 -13.57 14.20 3.19
C ALA A 35 -12.84 14.35 4.53
N ASP A 36 -12.14 13.30 4.96
CA ASP A 36 -11.29 13.23 6.15
C ASP A 36 -10.57 11.86 6.20
N THR A 37 -9.79 11.62 7.24
CA THR A 37 -9.16 10.33 7.56
C THR A 37 -9.80 9.65 8.78
N VAL A 38 -9.81 8.32 8.78
CA VAL A 38 -10.24 7.48 9.92
C VAL A 38 -9.15 6.48 10.25
N GLN A 39 -8.95 6.20 11.54
CA GLN A 39 -8.08 5.12 12.01
C GLN A 39 -8.92 3.94 12.49
N VAL A 40 -8.59 2.74 12.02
CA VAL A 40 -9.31 1.51 12.38
C VAL A 40 -8.33 0.40 12.77
N PRO A 41 -8.44 -0.15 13.99
CA PRO A 41 -7.72 -1.35 14.39
C PRO A 41 -8.49 -2.62 13.97
N ALA A 42 -7.78 -3.64 13.49
CA ALA A 42 -8.35 -4.97 13.26
C ALA A 42 -7.30 -6.09 13.44
N GLY A 43 -7.75 -7.23 13.97
CA GLY A 43 -6.92 -8.42 14.09
C GLY A 43 -6.83 -9.20 12.78
N TYR A 44 -5.65 -9.74 12.48
CA TYR A 44 -5.44 -10.60 11.31
C TYR A 44 -4.38 -11.66 11.61
N HIS A 45 -4.63 -12.90 11.18
CA HIS A 45 -3.69 -14.00 11.37
C HIS A 45 -2.67 -14.02 10.23
N THR A 46 -1.45 -13.58 10.51
CA THR A 46 -0.33 -13.63 9.56
C THR A 46 1.02 -13.67 10.31
N ALA A 47 1.90 -14.56 9.88
CA ALA A 47 3.28 -14.59 10.38
C ALA A 47 4.10 -13.40 9.82
N ASN A 48 3.85 -13.04 8.56
CA ASN A 48 4.58 -12.01 7.81
C ASN A 48 3.58 -10.90 7.40
N PRO A 49 3.42 -9.85 8.21
CA PRO A 49 2.41 -8.83 7.95
C PRO A 49 2.72 -8.07 6.66
N THR A 50 1.72 -7.97 5.78
CA THR A 50 1.81 -7.21 4.54
C THR A 50 0.78 -6.08 4.47
N ARG A 51 0.98 -5.15 3.54
CA ARG A 51 -0.04 -4.12 3.22
C ARG A 51 -1.37 -4.74 2.78
N LYS A 52 -1.35 -5.89 2.10
CA LYS A 52 -2.55 -6.61 1.68
C LYS A 52 -3.33 -7.14 2.89
N ASP A 53 -2.63 -7.65 3.89
CA ASP A 53 -3.26 -8.10 5.15
C ASP A 53 -3.89 -6.93 5.90
N ALA A 54 -3.18 -5.80 5.98
CA ALA A 54 -3.71 -4.57 6.56
C ALA A 54 -5.01 -4.13 5.84
N TRP A 55 -5.00 -4.15 4.51
CA TRP A 55 -6.19 -3.84 3.70
C TRP A 55 -7.33 -4.79 4.01
N ASN A 56 -7.11 -6.10 3.93
CA ASN A 56 -8.14 -7.11 4.17
C ASN A 56 -8.72 -7.03 5.59
N ALA A 57 -7.88 -6.78 6.59
CA ALA A 57 -8.28 -6.71 7.98
C ALA A 57 -9.14 -5.46 8.26
N THR A 58 -8.79 -4.33 7.66
CA THR A 58 -9.32 -3.01 8.10
C THR A 58 -10.26 -2.34 7.10
N TRP A 59 -10.31 -2.77 5.83
CA TRP A 59 -11.07 -2.09 4.78
C TRP A 59 -12.56 -1.98 5.09
N ASN A 60 -13.21 -3.07 5.52
CA ASN A 60 -14.65 -3.06 5.78
C ASN A 60 -15.00 -2.15 6.96
N ALA A 61 -14.18 -2.17 8.02
CA ALA A 61 -14.33 -1.26 9.15
C ALA A 61 -14.16 0.19 8.72
N ALA A 62 -13.10 0.50 7.96
CA ALA A 62 -12.86 1.84 7.44
C ALA A 62 -14.01 2.35 6.56
N TYR A 63 -14.48 1.53 5.63
CA TYR A 63 -15.58 1.88 4.72
C TYR A 63 -16.87 2.18 5.49
N ASN A 64 -17.23 1.33 6.47
CA ASN A 64 -18.43 1.54 7.27
C ASN A 64 -18.33 2.77 8.17
N THR A 65 -17.18 2.99 8.82
CA THR A 65 -16.93 4.21 9.62
C THR A 65 -17.01 5.46 8.77
N CYS A 66 -16.36 5.48 7.60
CA CYS A 66 -16.43 6.61 6.68
C CYS A 66 -17.87 6.89 6.23
N ARG A 67 -18.67 5.86 5.91
CA ARG A 67 -20.08 6.05 5.51
C ARG A 67 -20.98 6.51 6.65
N ALA A 68 -20.67 6.11 7.89
CA ALA A 68 -21.42 6.55 9.07
C ALA A 68 -21.15 8.04 9.39
N GLN A 69 -19.91 8.49 9.22
CA GLN A 69 -19.51 9.87 9.50
C GLN A 69 -19.81 10.83 8.35
N TYR A 70 -19.60 10.39 7.11
CA TYR A 70 -19.69 11.24 5.92
C TYR A 70 -20.72 10.71 4.94
N LYS A 71 -21.78 11.50 4.70
CA LYS A 71 -22.76 11.21 3.64
C LYS A 71 -22.08 11.28 2.27
N GLY A 72 -22.39 10.32 1.40
CA GLY A 72 -21.91 10.29 0.01
C GLY A 72 -20.50 9.72 -0.19
N ILE A 73 -19.91 9.07 0.81
CA ILE A 73 -18.67 8.29 0.60
C ILE A 73 -18.93 7.14 -0.36
N LYS A 74 -18.02 7.00 -1.34
CA LYS A 74 -18.08 5.97 -2.38
C LYS A 74 -16.86 5.05 -2.34
N SER A 75 -15.73 5.54 -1.84
CA SER A 75 -14.52 4.76 -1.70
C SER A 75 -13.72 5.16 -0.46
N VAL A 76 -12.79 4.29 -0.08
CA VAL A 76 -11.78 4.56 0.95
C VAL A 76 -10.41 4.22 0.38
N ASN A 77 -9.39 4.97 0.79
CA ASN A 77 -8.01 4.75 0.35
C ASN A 77 -7.10 4.54 1.56
N LEU A 78 -6.39 3.42 1.59
CA LEU A 78 -5.43 3.12 2.66
C LEU A 78 -4.21 4.04 2.53
N LEU A 79 -4.00 4.90 3.52
CA LEU A 79 -2.85 5.81 3.56
C LEU A 79 -1.65 5.12 4.20
N THR A 80 -1.78 4.77 5.48
CA THR A 80 -0.73 4.15 6.29
C THR A 80 -1.31 3.05 7.16
N TYR A 81 -0.43 2.18 7.66
CA TYR A 81 -0.79 1.18 8.65
C TYR A 81 0.39 0.94 9.59
N GLN A 82 0.06 0.60 10.82
CA GLN A 82 0.97 0.10 11.83
C GLN A 82 0.57 -1.31 12.20
N VAL A 83 1.55 -2.11 12.61
CA VAL A 83 1.34 -3.50 13.00
C VAL A 83 1.84 -3.67 14.42
N SER A 84 1.04 -4.29 15.27
CA SER A 84 1.47 -4.66 16.61
C SER A 84 2.52 -5.76 16.60
N ASP A 85 3.16 -5.94 17.75
CA ASP A 85 3.82 -7.19 18.07
C ASP A 85 2.83 -8.37 17.98
N PRO A 86 3.31 -9.57 17.63
CA PRO A 86 2.47 -10.76 17.52
C PRO A 86 1.87 -11.14 18.88
N ILE A 87 0.57 -11.41 18.87
CA ILE A 87 -0.21 -11.90 19.99
C ILE A 87 -0.37 -13.41 19.80
N GLY A 88 0.49 -14.19 20.44
CA GLY A 88 0.54 -15.64 20.19
C GLY A 88 1.17 -15.97 18.83
N PRO A 89 0.80 -17.11 18.21
CA PRO A 89 1.59 -17.68 17.11
C PRO A 89 1.47 -16.93 15.78
N SER A 90 0.38 -16.20 15.55
CA SER A 90 0.16 -15.52 14.26
C SER A 90 -0.80 -14.33 14.29
N LEU A 91 -1.49 -14.06 15.41
CA LEU A 91 -2.42 -12.93 15.45
C LEU A 91 -1.62 -11.63 15.57
N ARG A 92 -1.90 -10.67 14.69
CA ARG A 92 -1.38 -9.31 14.76
C ARG A 92 -2.53 -8.32 14.68
N ILE A 93 -2.38 -7.18 15.34
CA ILE A 93 -3.32 -6.06 15.22
C ILE A 93 -2.76 -5.09 14.19
N PHE A 94 -3.53 -4.84 13.15
CA PHE A 94 -3.28 -3.78 12.18
C PHE A 94 -4.07 -2.55 12.59
N THR A 95 -3.38 -1.42 12.80
CA THR A 95 -4.00 -0.11 12.96
C THR A 95 -3.78 0.67 11.67
N ALA A 96 -4.83 0.85 10.88
CA ALA A 96 -4.74 1.44 9.55
C ALA A 96 -5.43 2.80 9.49
N THR A 97 -4.78 3.76 8.85
CA THR A 97 -5.36 5.08 8.52
C THR A 97 -5.89 5.06 7.10
N TRP A 98 -7.17 5.37 6.97
CA TRP A 98 -7.89 5.39 5.71
C TRP A 98 -8.42 6.79 5.41
N GLU A 99 -8.31 7.21 4.16
CA GLU A 99 -8.92 8.41 3.64
C GLU A 99 -10.32 8.10 3.12
N CYS A 100 -11.32 8.81 3.64
CA CYS A 100 -12.70 8.74 3.18
C CYS A 100 -12.86 9.58 1.91
N ARG A 101 -13.25 8.97 0.79
CA ARG A 101 -13.35 9.64 -0.51
C ARG A 101 -14.80 9.74 -0.98
N LYS A 102 -15.22 10.97 -1.30
CA LYS A 102 -16.42 11.22 -2.10
C LYS A 102 -15.99 11.24 -3.57
N THR A 103 -16.54 10.36 -4.39
CA THR A 103 -16.40 10.53 -5.85
C THR A 103 -17.48 11.53 -6.27
N SER A 104 -17.03 12.70 -6.75
CA SER A 104 -17.90 13.67 -7.40
C SER A 104 -18.41 13.16 -8.75
#